data_AF-A0A6P1CGI9-F1
#
_entry.id   AF-A0A6P1CGI9-F1
#
_cell.length_a   1.000
_cell.length_b   1.000
_cell.length_c   1.000
_cell.angle_alpha   90.00
_cell.angle_beta   90.00
_cell.angle_gamma   90.00
#
_symmetry.space_group_name_H-M   'P 1'
#
loop_
_entity.id
_entity.type
_entity.pdbx_description
1 polymer ?
#
loop_
_entity_poly.entity_id
_entity_poly.type
_entity_poly.pdbx_seq_one_letter_code
_entity_poly.pdbx_strand_id
1 'polypeptide(L)'
;MLDAAGELTQLHEQRERTPVSALAKLDRRRGQLVRAIDRWVTLATPIPHGSARLHSETVGSIIDRMAQLTVHAFVASAHAPDTVYYDAWVRLHEVADSYQDLIIELLDGNRRLPDAAGEW
;
A
#
# COMPACT_ATOMS: atom_id res chain seq x y z
N MET A 1 12.36 2.58 3.19
CA MET A 1 11.14 2.43 2.37
C MET A 1 10.95 1.01 1.89
N LEU A 2 11.94 0.43 1.18
CA LEU A 2 11.89 -0.98 0.78
C LEU A 2 11.70 -1.92 1.99
N ASP A 3 12.33 -1.62 3.13
CA ASP A 3 12.14 -2.39 4.37
C ASP A 3 10.69 -2.35 4.88
N ALA A 4 10.01 -1.20 4.77
CA ALA A 4 8.63 -1.07 5.23
C ALA A 4 7.66 -1.81 4.30
N ALA A 5 7.89 -1.77 2.99
CA ALA A 5 7.12 -2.55 2.02
C ALA A 5 7.35 -4.07 2.23
N GLY A 6 8.59 -4.50 2.46
CA GLY A 6 8.92 -5.88 2.79
C GLY A 6 8.29 -6.35 4.10
N GLU A 7 8.29 -5.51 5.14
CA GLU A 7 7.62 -5.81 6.40
C GLU A 7 6.09 -5.90 6.24
N LEU A 8 5.47 -5.06 5.41
CA LEU A 8 4.04 -5.18 5.08
C LEU A 8 3.73 -6.51 4.38
N THR A 9 4.56 -6.96 3.44
CA THR A 9 4.42 -8.28 2.80
C THR A 9 4.51 -9.40 3.84
N GLN A 10 5.50 -9.35 4.73
CA GLN A 10 5.64 -10.35 5.82
C GLN A 10 4.42 -10.36 6.74
N LEU A 11 3.86 -9.19 7.07
CA LEU A 11 2.64 -9.11 7.89
C LEU A 11 1.46 -9.75 7.16
N HIS A 12 1.28 -9.53 5.86
CA HIS A 12 0.20 -10.16 5.09
C HIS A 12 0.37 -11.68 5.03
N GLU A 13 1.59 -12.20 4.83
CA GLU A 13 1.85 -13.65 4.90
C GLU A 13 1.57 -14.27 6.28
N GLN A 14 1.87 -13.53 7.36
CA GLN A 14 1.56 -13.97 8.72
C GLN A 14 0.05 -13.98 8.95
N ARG A 15 -0.68 -12.98 8.44
CA ARG A 15 -2.14 -12.88 8.60
C ARG A 15 -2.88 -14.05 7.97
N GLU A 16 -2.44 -14.54 6.80
CA GLU A 16 -2.98 -15.75 6.16
C GLU A 16 -2.95 -16.99 7.06
N ARG A 17 -1.98 -17.08 7.97
CA ARG A 17 -1.76 -18.23 8.86
C ARG A 17 -2.22 -18.00 10.30
N THR A 18 -2.72 -16.80 10.60
CA THR A 18 -3.03 -16.38 11.97
C THR A 18 -4.55 -16.42 12.22
N PRO A 19 -5.02 -17.05 13.30
CA PRO A 19 -6.44 -17.05 13.63
C PRO A 19 -6.94 -15.63 13.91
N VAL A 20 -8.22 -15.38 13.60
CA VAL A 20 -8.85 -14.05 13.71
C VAL A 20 -8.64 -13.41 15.08
N SER A 21 -8.67 -14.19 16.16
CA SER A 21 -8.46 -13.73 17.54
C SER A 21 -7.08 -13.09 17.80
N ALA A 22 -6.08 -13.38 16.97
CA ALA A 22 -4.72 -12.87 17.09
C ALA A 22 -4.35 -11.81 16.02
N LEU A 23 -5.24 -11.51 15.08
CA LEU A 23 -4.96 -10.58 13.97
C LEU A 23 -4.76 -9.13 14.42
N ALA A 24 -5.40 -8.71 15.52
CA ALA A 24 -5.37 -7.32 15.98
C ALA A 24 -3.95 -6.75 16.16
N LYS A 25 -2.99 -7.58 16.60
CA LYS A 25 -1.59 -7.16 16.74
C LYS A 25 -0.92 -6.92 15.38
N LEU A 26 -1.17 -7.80 14.42
CA LEU A 26 -0.65 -7.68 13.05
C LEU A 26 -1.28 -6.47 12.35
N ASP A 27 -2.58 -6.27 12.50
CA ASP A 27 -3.32 -5.11 11.97
C ASP A 27 -2.81 -3.80 12.53
N ARG A 28 -2.56 -3.74 13.85
CA ARG A 28 -1.99 -2.56 14.49
C ARG A 28 -0.60 -2.25 13.92
N ARG A 29 0.25 -3.25 13.74
CA ARG A 29 1.60 -3.06 13.17
C ARG A 29 1.53 -2.63 11.71
N ARG A 30 0.65 -3.23 10.91
CA ARG A 30 0.38 -2.84 9.52
C ARG A 30 -0.02 -1.37 9.43
N GLY A 31 -1.01 -0.94 10.21
CA GLY A 31 -1.45 0.46 10.25
C GLY A 31 -0.36 1.43 10.74
N GLN A 32 0.55 0.99 11.61
CA GLN A 32 1.71 1.81 12.02
C GLN A 32 2.69 2.03 10.88
N LEU A 33 2.98 0.99 10.08
CA LEU A 33 3.86 1.09 8.91
C LEU A 33 3.23 1.97 7.83
N VAL A 34 1.95 1.78 7.53
CA VAL A 34 1.19 2.62 6.59
C VAL A 34 1.32 4.10 6.96
N ARG A 35 1.01 4.46 8.21
CA ARG A 35 1.15 5.85 8.67
C ARG A 35 2.59 6.35 8.68
N ALA A 36 3.57 5.47 8.89
CA ALA A 36 4.99 5.85 8.84
C ALA A 36 5.43 6.16 7.41
N ILE A 37 4.95 5.38 6.43
CA ILE A 37 5.13 5.65 5.01
C ILE A 37 4.47 6.98 4.64
N ASP A 38 3.21 7.19 5.03
CA ASP A 38 2.48 8.42 4.71
C ASP A 38 3.22 9.66 5.23
N ARG A 39 3.66 9.63 6.49
CA ARG A 39 4.48 10.73 7.05
C ARG A 39 5.79 10.92 6.30
N TRP A 40 6.47 9.83 5.93
CA TRP A 40 7.70 9.94 5.16
C TRP A 40 7.45 10.57 3.78
N VAL A 41 6.39 10.16 3.08
CA VAL A 41 6.03 10.72 1.77
C VAL A 41 5.73 12.20 1.89
N THR A 42 4.92 12.63 2.87
CA THR A 42 4.64 14.05 3.12
C THR A 42 5.91 14.88 3.29
N LEU A 43 6.95 14.32 3.93
CA LEU A 43 8.24 14.99 4.12
C LEU A 43 9.16 14.91 2.89
N ALA A 44 8.98 13.90 2.05
CA ALA A 44 9.80 13.65 0.87
C ALA A 44 9.27 14.33 -0.40
N THR A 45 7.99 14.73 -0.43
CA THR A 45 7.37 15.42 -1.57
C THR A 45 7.42 16.94 -1.41
N PRO A 46 7.55 17.71 -2.51
CA PRO A 46 7.44 19.16 -2.47
C PRO A 46 6.08 19.63 -1.94
N ILE A 47 6.02 20.89 -1.49
CA ILE A 47 4.74 21.53 -1.14
C ILE A 47 3.88 21.59 -2.41
N PRO A 48 2.68 20.98 -2.42
CA PRO A 48 1.86 20.92 -3.62
C PRO A 48 1.40 22.30 -4.09
N HIS A 49 1.30 22.49 -5.41
CA HIS A 49 0.80 23.72 -6.02
C HIS A 49 -0.60 24.07 -5.50
N GLY A 50 -0.95 25.37 -5.49
CA GLY A 50 -2.25 25.87 -5.01
C GLY A 50 -3.47 25.18 -5.64
N SER A 51 -3.33 24.76 -6.90
CA SER A 51 -4.35 24.09 -7.71
C SER A 51 -4.18 22.57 -7.80
N ALA A 52 -3.29 21.97 -7.01
CA ALA A 52 -3.02 20.53 -7.05
C ALA A 52 -4.25 19.72 -6.64
N ARG A 53 -4.51 18.62 -7.36
CA ARG A 53 -5.71 17.79 -7.18
C ARG A 53 -5.55 16.86 -5.97
N LEU A 54 -6.60 16.72 -5.17
CA LEU A 54 -6.62 15.80 -4.03
C LEU A 54 -6.74 14.35 -4.53
N HIS A 55 -5.84 13.47 -4.07
CA HIS A 55 -5.94 12.03 -4.26
C HIS A 55 -6.92 11.41 -3.24
N SER A 56 -7.55 10.29 -3.60
CA SER A 56 -8.51 9.59 -2.73
C SER A 56 -7.86 8.68 -1.69
N GLU A 57 -6.65 8.21 -1.96
CA GLU A 57 -5.90 7.28 -1.10
C GLU A 57 -4.56 7.87 -0.69
N THR A 58 -4.02 7.41 0.46
CA THR A 58 -2.62 7.71 0.84
C THR A 58 -1.65 6.76 0.13
N VAL A 59 -0.38 7.17 0.00
CA VAL A 59 0.66 6.32 -0.61
C VAL A 59 0.91 5.05 0.22
N GLY A 60 0.89 5.16 1.54
CA GLY A 60 0.99 4.03 2.45
C GLY A 60 -0.13 3.01 2.24
N SER A 61 -1.36 3.46 1.95
CA SER A 61 -2.49 2.57 1.66
C SER A 61 -2.30 1.84 0.33
N ILE A 62 -1.78 2.52 -0.69
CA ILE A 62 -1.45 1.91 -1.98
C ILE A 62 -0.35 0.85 -1.83
N ILE A 63 0.71 1.15 -1.06
CA ILE A 63 1.80 0.19 -0.78
C ILE A 63 1.29 -1.00 0.04
N ASP A 64 0.39 -0.79 1.02
CA ASP A 64 -0.24 -1.89 1.78
C ASP A 64 -1.05 -2.82 0.87
N ARG A 65 -1.84 -2.26 -0.05
CA ARG A 65 -2.60 -3.01 -1.06
C ARG A 65 -1.67 -3.78 -2.00
N MET A 66 -0.58 -3.17 -2.43
CA MET A 66 0.43 -3.81 -3.28
C MET A 66 1.10 -4.99 -2.57
N ALA A 67 1.43 -4.83 -1.28
CA ALA A 67 1.98 -5.91 -0.46
C ALA A 67 0.98 -7.07 -0.30
N GLN A 68 -0.30 -6.76 -0.07
CA GLN A 68 -1.36 -7.79 0.01
C GLN A 68 -1.50 -8.57 -1.30
N LEU A 69 -1.57 -7.87 -2.44
CA LEU A 69 -1.69 -8.48 -3.77
C LEU A 69 -0.47 -9.34 -4.13
N THR A 70 0.72 -8.93 -3.70
CA THR A 70 1.95 -9.73 -3.85
C THR A 70 1.82 -11.07 -3.12
N VAL A 71 1.37 -11.06 -1.86
CA VAL A 71 1.12 -12.30 -1.09
C VAL A 71 0.06 -13.16 -1.76
N HIS A 72 -1.04 -12.54 -2.22
CA HIS A 72 -2.12 -13.28 -2.86
C HIS A 72 -1.65 -13.94 -4.17
N ALA A 73 -0.92 -13.22 -5.02
CA ALA A 73 -0.43 -13.74 -6.29
C ALA A 73 0.63 -14.84 -6.09
N PHE A 74 1.62 -14.64 -5.23
CA PHE A 74 2.79 -15.54 -5.19
C PHE A 74 2.77 -16.57 -4.07
N VAL A 75 2.02 -16.35 -2.99
CA VAL A 75 2.01 -17.25 -1.83
C VAL A 75 0.67 -17.99 -1.73
N ALA A 76 -0.44 -17.25 -1.67
CA ALA A 76 -1.76 -17.86 -1.49
C ALA A 76 -2.20 -18.64 -2.75
N SER A 77 -1.85 -18.15 -3.94
CA SER A 77 -2.24 -18.77 -5.21
C SER A 77 -1.27 -19.86 -5.69
N ALA A 78 -0.24 -20.23 -4.91
CA ALA A 78 0.78 -21.19 -5.33
C ALA A 78 0.23 -22.58 -5.73
N HIS A 79 -0.96 -22.95 -5.25
CA HIS A 79 -1.67 -24.18 -5.60
C HIS A 79 -3.09 -23.91 -6.14
N ALA A 80 -3.40 -22.65 -6.44
CA ALA A 80 -4.70 -22.24 -6.96
C ALA A 80 -4.76 -22.42 -8.49
N PRO A 81 -5.95 -22.42 -9.10
CA PRO A 81 -6.08 -22.39 -10.55
C PRO A 81 -5.40 -21.16 -11.15
N ASP A 82 -4.84 -21.31 -12.36
CA ASP A 82 -4.13 -20.24 -13.09
C ASP A 82 -4.92 -18.94 -13.21
N THR A 83 -6.25 -19.01 -13.29
CA THR A 83 -7.14 -17.84 -13.34
C THR A 83 -7.05 -16.99 -12.08
N VAL A 84 -6.98 -17.61 -10.90
CA VAL A 84 -6.88 -16.90 -9.60
C VAL A 84 -5.53 -16.21 -9.45
N TYR A 85 -4.45 -16.89 -9.89
CA TYR A 85 -3.12 -16.30 -9.97
C TYR A 85 -3.10 -15.10 -10.93
N TYR A 86 -3.64 -15.28 -12.14
CA TYR A 86 -3.63 -14.25 -13.18
C TYR A 86 -4.43 -13.01 -12.75
N ASP A 87 -5.61 -13.19 -12.15
CA ASP A 87 -6.42 -12.08 -11.65
C ASP A 87 -5.67 -11.27 -10.58
N ALA A 88 -4.97 -11.93 -9.67
CA ALA A 88 -4.17 -11.28 -8.63
C ALA A 88 -2.96 -10.54 -9.22
N TRP A 89 -2.32 -11.16 -10.23
CA TRP A 89 -1.18 -10.59 -10.93
C TRP A 89 -1.55 -9.33 -11.73
N VAL A 90 -2.69 -9.37 -12.45
CA VAL A 90 -3.21 -8.19 -13.18
C VAL A 90 -3.50 -7.04 -12.21
N ARG A 91 -4.20 -7.30 -11.10
CA ARG A 91 -4.47 -6.27 -10.09
C ARG A 91 -3.20 -5.70 -9.48
N LEU A 92 -2.18 -6.54 -9.25
CA LEU A 92 -0.88 -6.08 -8.77
C LEU A 92 -0.23 -5.10 -9.75
N HIS A 93 -0.28 -5.42 -11.05
CA HIS A 93 0.25 -4.56 -12.10
C HIS A 93 -0.48 -3.22 -12.16
N GLU A 94 -1.82 -3.23 -12.13
CA GLU A 94 -2.64 -2.00 -12.16
C GLU A 94 -2.33 -1.07 -10.97
N VAL A 95 -2.14 -1.64 -9.78
CA VAL A 95 -1.77 -0.87 -8.58
C VAL A 95 -0.33 -0.35 -8.70
N ALA A 96 0.59 -1.10 -9.30
CA ALA A 96 1.96 -0.66 -9.54
C ALA A 96 2.04 0.50 -10.52
N ASP A 97 1.34 0.41 -11.66
CA ASP A 97 1.27 1.50 -12.65
C ASP A 97 0.67 2.76 -12.02
N SER A 98 -0.47 2.62 -11.35
CA SER A 98 -1.14 3.76 -10.68
C SER A 98 -0.26 4.40 -9.60
N TYR A 99 0.55 3.60 -8.89
CA TYR A 99 1.51 4.09 -7.93
C TYR A 99 2.63 4.90 -8.62
N GLN A 100 3.18 4.40 -9.72
CA GLN A 100 4.23 5.11 -10.47
C GLN A 100 3.73 6.46 -10.99
N ASP A 101 2.54 6.50 -11.58
CA ASP A 101 1.90 7.72 -12.05
C ASP A 101 1.69 8.71 -10.89
N LEU A 102 1.18 8.24 -9.75
CA LEU A 102 0.99 9.08 -8.57
C LEU A 102 2.30 9.67 -8.06
N ILE A 103 3.39 8.89 -8.00
CA ILE A 103 4.70 9.41 -7.55
C ILE A 103 5.19 10.53 -8.47
N ILE A 104 5.04 10.38 -9.79
CA ILE A 104 5.40 11.44 -10.75
C ILE A 104 4.60 12.71 -10.47
N GLU A 105 3.27 12.59 -10.34
CA GLU A 105 2.41 13.74 -10.08
C GLU A 105 2.68 14.41 -8.70
N LEU A 106 3.11 13.64 -7.70
CA LEU A 106 3.51 14.17 -6.39
C LEU A 106 4.83 14.93 -6.45
N LEU A 107 5.82 14.39 -7.18
CA LEU A 107 7.12 15.05 -7.37
C LEU A 107 6.99 16.34 -8.18
N ASP A 108 6.06 16.39 -9.12
CA ASP A 108 5.72 17.61 -9.88
C ASP A 108 4.85 18.61 -9.09
N GLY A 109 4.43 18.25 -7.86
CA GLY A 109 3.56 19.09 -7.04
C GLY A 109 2.12 19.22 -7.56
N ASN A 110 1.71 18.37 -8.48
CA ASN A 110 0.39 18.39 -9.13
C ASN A 110 -0.68 17.61 -8.36
N ARG A 111 -0.28 16.76 -7.42
CA ARG A 111 -1.16 16.02 -6.49
C ARG A 111 -0.98 16.46 -5.04
N ARG A 112 -2.08 16.38 -4.30
CA ARG A 112 -2.13 16.45 -2.84
C ARG A 112 -2.61 15.11 -2.30
N LEU A 113 -1.98 14.62 -1.24
CA LEU A 113 -2.44 13.43 -0.53
C LEU A 113 -3.48 13.83 0.54
N PRO A 114 -4.40 12.93 0.89
CA PRO A 114 -5.28 13.15 2.03
C PRO A 114 -4.44 13.24 3.31
N ASP A 115 -4.89 14.07 4.25
CA ASP A 115 -4.19 14.25 5.51
C ASP A 115 -4.25 12.94 6.31
N ALA A 116 -3.09 12.43 6.72
CA ALA A 116 -3.00 11.19 7.50
C ALA A 116 -3.63 11.32 8.91
N ALA A 117 -4.05 12.54 9.28
CA ALA A 117 -4.72 12.88 10.53
C ALA A 117 -6.26 12.80 10.49
N GLY A 118 -6.85 12.32 9.38
CA GLY A 118 -8.27 12.03 9.32
C GLY A 118 -8.63 10.77 10.13
N GLU A 119 -9.43 10.96 11.18
CA GLU A 119 -10.08 9.97 12.05
C GLU A 119 -9.30 9.55 13.32
N TRP A 120 -9.66 10.22 14.43
CA TRP A 120 -9.35 9.87 15.81
C TRP A 120 -10.38 8.90 16.39
#